data_AF-A0A8C3AXI1-F1
#
_entry.id   AF-A0A8C3AXI1-F1
#
_cell.length_a   1.000
_cell.length_b   1.000
_cell.length_c   1.000
_cell.angle_alpha   90.00
_cell.angle_beta   90.00
_cell.angle_gamma   90.00
#
_symmetry.space_group_name_H-M   'P 1'
#
loop_
_entity.id
_entity.type
_entity.pdbx_description
1 polymer ?
#
loop_
_entity_poly.entity_id
_entity_poly.type
_entity_poly.pdbx_seq_one_letter_code
_entity_poly.pdbx_strand_id
1 'polypeptide(L)'
;MSTAMNFGTKSFKPRAPDKGSFPLDHFGECKAFKETFMKCLRDNHFDNSLCRLQSKDYLECRMDNQLMAKEPLAKLGYKDLEDPPPSQADGDPKP
;
A
#
# COMPACT_ATOMS: atom_id res chain seq x y z
N MET A 1 -0.30 33.25 36.19
CA MET A 1 -0.88 34.03 35.07
C MET A 1 -0.86 33.13 33.84
N SER A 2 -1.99 32.51 33.52
CA SER A 2 -2.12 31.57 32.41
C SER A 2 -2.61 32.32 31.17
N THR A 3 -1.77 32.43 30.15
CA THR A 3 -2.10 33.10 28.89
C THR A 3 -2.97 32.18 28.05
N ALA A 4 -4.27 32.47 27.97
CA ALA A 4 -5.21 31.74 27.13
C ALA A 4 -4.88 31.94 25.64
N MET A 5 -4.58 30.86 24.93
CA MET A 5 -4.41 30.86 23.47
C MET A 5 -5.79 30.91 22.81
N ASN A 6 -6.22 32.10 22.38
CA ASN A 6 -7.37 32.28 21.49
C ASN A 6 -7.02 31.78 20.09
N PHE A 7 -7.26 30.49 19.82
CA PHE A 7 -7.26 29.97 18.46
C PHE A 7 -8.48 30.55 17.72
N GLY A 8 -8.24 31.63 16.99
CA GLY A 8 -9.23 32.29 16.15
C GLY A 8 -9.98 31.28 15.29
N THR A 9 -11.30 31.47 15.22
CA THR A 9 -12.33 30.70 14.52
C THR A 9 -12.19 30.75 13.00
N LYS A 10 -11.00 30.51 12.44
CA LYS A 10 -10.86 30.21 11.02
C LYS A 10 -11.50 28.86 10.78
N SER A 11 -12.57 28.84 10.00
CA SER A 11 -13.21 27.61 9.53
C SER A 11 -12.16 26.75 8.84
N PHE A 12 -11.81 25.63 9.46
CA PHE A 12 -11.00 24.60 8.82
C PHE A 12 -11.84 24.02 7.69
N LYS A 13 -11.59 24.47 6.45
CA LYS A 13 -12.08 23.80 5.25
C LYS A 13 -11.14 22.62 5.02
N PRO A 14 -11.56 21.37 5.33
CA PRO A 14 -10.73 20.22 5.06
C PRO A 14 -10.50 20.18 3.55
N ARG A 15 -9.25 20.25 3.10
CA ARG A 15 -8.93 19.89 1.72
C ARG A 15 -9.08 18.37 1.63
N ALA A 16 -9.78 17.89 0.60
CA ALA A 16 -9.77 16.47 0.32
C ALA A 16 -8.30 16.03 0.19
N PRO A 17 -7.92 14.87 0.75
CA PRO A 17 -6.57 14.36 0.55
C PRO A 17 -6.31 14.27 -0.94
N ASP A 18 -5.09 14.63 -1.39
CA ASP A 18 -4.74 14.59 -2.82
C ASP A 18 -4.91 13.19 -3.43
N LYS A 19 -4.88 12.14 -2.59
CA LYS A 19 -5.11 10.73 -2.98
C LYS A 19 -6.53 10.23 -2.65
N GLY A 20 -7.44 11.13 -2.29
CA GLY A 20 -8.79 10.83 -1.82
C GLY A 20 -8.83 10.33 -0.38
N SER A 21 -9.90 10.69 0.34
CA SER A 21 -10.36 9.96 1.53
C SER A 21 -11.50 9.07 1.04
N PHE A 22 -11.19 7.89 0.52
CA PHE A 22 -12.23 7.04 -0.09
C PHE A 22 -12.13 5.60 0.44
N PRO A 23 -13.27 4.89 0.59
CA PRO A 23 -13.29 3.53 1.12
C PRO A 23 -12.37 2.68 0.27
N LEU A 24 -11.26 2.23 0.85
CA LEU A 24 -10.07 1.75 0.15
C LEU A 24 -10.31 0.56 -0.80
N ASP A 25 -11.49 -0.06 -0.72
CA ASP A 25 -11.91 -1.27 -1.40
C ASP A 25 -13.42 -1.45 -1.13
N HIS A 26 -14.31 -0.77 -1.87
CA HIS A 26 -15.75 -0.75 -1.53
C HIS A 26 -16.42 -2.10 -1.80
N PHE A 27 -16.02 -2.80 -2.86
CA PHE A 27 -16.56 -4.10 -3.21
C PHE A 27 -15.61 -5.25 -2.84
N GLY A 28 -14.44 -4.94 -2.30
CA GLY A 28 -13.47 -5.95 -1.85
C GLY A 28 -12.73 -6.59 -3.01
N GLU A 29 -12.54 -5.88 -4.11
CA GLU A 29 -11.83 -6.32 -5.30
C GLU A 29 -10.42 -6.83 -4.98
N CYS A 30 -9.75 -6.22 -4.00
CA CYS A 30 -8.41 -6.60 -3.56
C CYS A 30 -8.37 -7.32 -2.21
N LYS A 31 -9.52 -7.85 -1.75
CA LYS A 31 -9.64 -8.49 -0.43
C LYS A 31 -8.71 -9.69 -0.25
N ALA A 32 -8.52 -10.52 -1.29
CA ALA A 32 -7.64 -11.68 -1.22
C ALA A 32 -6.17 -11.26 -0.93
N PHE A 33 -5.67 -10.26 -1.66
CA PHE A 33 -4.31 -9.72 -1.44
C PHE A 33 -4.18 -9.05 -0.08
N LYS A 34 -5.21 -8.30 0.36
CA LYS A 34 -5.28 -7.73 1.70
C LYS A 34 -5.17 -8.80 2.78
N GLU A 35 -5.92 -9.90 2.65
CA GLU A 35 -5.91 -10.98 3.64
C GLU A 35 -4.56 -11.66 3.72
N THR A 36 -3.90 -11.89 2.58
CA THR A 36 -2.53 -12.43 2.51
C THR A 36 -1.52 -11.49 3.19
N PHE A 37 -1.60 -10.19 2.91
CA PHE A 37 -0.76 -9.18 3.56
C PHE A 37 -0.99 -9.12 5.08
N MET A 38 -2.26 -9.09 5.51
CA MET A 38 -2.63 -9.07 6.92
C MET A 38 -2.24 -10.36 7.65
N LYS A 39 -2.28 -11.50 6.98
CA LYS A 39 -1.76 -12.76 7.52
C LYS A 39 -0.26 -12.65 7.75
N CYS A 40 0.50 -12.20 6.75
CA CYS A 40 1.94 -11.98 6.89
C CYS A 40 2.25 -11.07 8.08
N LEU A 41 1.53 -9.95 8.23
CA LEU A 41 1.73 -9.04 9.36
C LEU A 41 1.48 -9.74 10.69
N ARG A 42 0.39 -10.49 10.84
CA ARG A 42 0.11 -11.22 12.09
C ARG A 42 1.20 -12.25 12.41
N ASP A 43 1.69 -12.96 11.40
CA ASP A 43 2.72 -13.98 11.55
C ASP A 43 4.09 -13.37 11.88
N ASN A 44 4.34 -12.12 11.48
CA ASN A 44 5.62 -11.41 11.66
C ASN A 44 5.53 -10.24 12.66
N HIS A 45 4.65 -10.34 13.68
CA HIS A 45 4.51 -9.34 14.73
C HIS A 45 4.29 -7.89 14.23
N PHE A 46 3.55 -7.76 13.14
CA PHE A 46 3.25 -6.51 12.44
C PHE A 46 4.47 -5.78 11.86
N ASP A 47 5.56 -6.49 11.63
CA ASP A 47 6.70 -5.97 10.89
C ASP A 47 6.39 -5.90 9.39
N ASN A 48 6.26 -4.68 8.88
CA ASN A 48 5.96 -4.43 7.48
C ASN A 48 7.16 -4.73 6.56
N SER A 49 8.39 -4.65 7.07
CA SER A 49 9.61 -4.89 6.28
C SER A 49 9.72 -6.34 5.80
N LEU A 50 9.17 -7.28 6.57
CA LEU A 50 9.11 -8.71 6.24
C LEU A 50 7.96 -9.05 5.29
N CYS A 51 6.97 -8.16 5.15
CA CYS A 51 5.76 -8.37 4.36
C CYS A 51 5.69 -7.51 3.10
N ARG A 52 6.85 -7.06 2.60
CA ARG A 52 6.94 -6.13 1.48
C ARG A 52 6.43 -6.71 0.18
N LEU A 53 6.60 -8.00 -0.06
CA LEU A 53 6.08 -8.67 -1.26
C LEU A 53 4.55 -8.66 -1.27
N GLN A 54 3.91 -9.12 -0.19
CA GLN A 54 2.45 -9.14 -0.06
C GLN A 54 1.85 -7.73 -0.08
N SER A 55 2.59 -6.77 0.47
CA SER A 55 2.22 -5.36 0.42
C SER A 55 2.28 -4.80 -1.01
N LYS A 56 3.31 -5.15 -1.79
CA LYS A 56 3.43 -4.79 -3.21
C LYS A 56 2.23 -5.31 -4.01
N ASP A 57 1.95 -6.61 -3.93
CA ASP A 57 0.84 -7.24 -4.66
C ASP A 57 -0.52 -6.59 -4.33
N TYR A 58 -0.71 -6.24 -3.06
CA TYR A 58 -1.92 -5.54 -2.62
C TYR A 58 -2.03 -4.13 -3.23
N LEU A 59 -0.93 -3.39 -3.33
CA LEU A 59 -0.93 -2.07 -3.94
C LEU A 59 -1.09 -2.13 -5.46
N GLU A 60 -0.46 -3.11 -6.13
CA GLU A 60 -0.63 -3.35 -7.56
C GLU A 60 -2.10 -3.62 -7.89
N CYS A 61 -2.76 -4.53 -7.16
CA CYS A 61 -4.18 -4.79 -7.33
C CYS A 61 -5.02 -3.51 -7.25
N ARG A 62 -4.72 -2.63 -6.28
CA ARG A 62 -5.47 -1.37 -6.10
C ARG A 62 -5.22 -0.38 -7.23
N MET A 63 -4.01 -0.33 -7.76
CA MET A 63 -3.67 0.50 -8.91
C MET A 63 -4.35 0.00 -10.20
N ASP A 64 -4.43 -1.32 -10.39
CA ASP A 64 -5.06 -1.93 -11.56
C ASP A 64 -6.58 -1.77 -11.57
N ASN A 65 -7.21 -1.90 -10.40
CA ASN A 65 -8.66 -1.70 -10.23
C ASN A 65 -9.05 -0.23 -10.06
N GLN A 66 -8.13 0.71 -10.31
CA GLN A 66 -8.39 2.16 -10.18
C GLN A 66 -8.85 2.60 -8.78
N LEU A 67 -8.57 1.79 -7.75
CA LEU A 67 -8.78 2.08 -6.33
C LEU A 67 -7.67 2.97 -5.74
N MET A 68 -6.59 3.16 -6.50
CA MET A 68 -5.46 4.04 -6.21
C MET A 68 -4.90 4.60 -7.52
N ALA A 69 -4.37 5.82 -7.48
CA ALA A 69 -3.65 6.38 -8.62
C ALA A 69 -2.44 5.51 -8.98
N LYS A 70 -2.27 5.22 -10.27
CA LYS A 70 -1.13 4.46 -10.78
C LYS A 70 0.16 5.26 -10.57
N GLU A 71 1.07 4.72 -9.76
CA GLU A 71 2.40 5.27 -9.52
C GLU A 71 3.44 4.15 -9.68
N PRO A 72 4.65 4.46 -10.18
CA PRO A 72 5.74 3.49 -10.23
C PRO A 72 6.05 2.93 -8.84
N LEU A 73 6.26 1.63 -8.74
CA LEU A 73 6.56 0.96 -7.47
C LEU A 73 7.85 1.44 -6.84
N ALA A 74 8.85 1.82 -7.64
CA ALA A 74 10.04 2.52 -7.15
C ALA A 74 9.73 3.76 -6.30
N LYS A 75 8.71 4.57 -6.66
CA LYS A 75 8.32 5.75 -5.87
C LYS A 75 7.57 5.40 -4.59
N LEU A 76 6.94 4.23 -4.56
CA LEU A 76 6.30 3.67 -3.38
C LEU A 76 7.28 2.92 -2.47
N GLY A 77 8.58 2.94 -2.84
CA GLY A 77 9.65 2.38 -2.04
C GLY A 77 9.95 0.91 -2.35
N TYR A 78 9.45 0.33 -3.45
CA TYR A 78 9.68 -1.07 -3.84
C TYR A 78 10.73 -1.26 -4.95
N LYS A 79 11.65 -0.31 -5.09
CA LYS A 79 12.67 -0.33 -6.14
C LYS A 79 13.49 -1.64 -6.14
N ASP A 80 13.78 -2.16 -4.95
CA ASP A 80 14.52 -3.39 -4.72
C ASP A 80 13.78 -4.67 -5.15
N LEU A 81 12.47 -4.59 -5.37
CA LEU A 81 11.63 -5.72 -5.83
C LEU A 81 11.24 -5.63 -7.31
N GLU A 82 11.69 -4.59 -8.02
CA GLU A 82 11.51 -4.44 -9.47
C GLU A 82 12.71 -4.99 -10.25
N ASP A 83 13.89 -5.03 -9.63
CA ASP A 83 15.05 -5.71 -10.19
C ASP A 83 14.84 -7.24 -10.08
N PRO A 84 14.91 -7.99 -11.19
CA PRO A 84 14.76 -9.44 -11.12
C PRO A 84 15.91 -10.01 -10.27
N PRO A 85 15.63 -10.88 -9.27
CA PRO A 85 16.69 -11.67 -8.68
C PRO A 85 17.33 -12.54 -9.80
N PRO A 86 18.66 -12.64 -9.90
CA PRO A 86 19.34 -13.44 -10.91
C PRO A 86 19.26 -14.95 -10.59
N SER A 87 18.07 -15.46 -10.28
CA SER A 87 17.83 -16.89 -10.05
C SER A 87 16.33 -17.18 -10.02
N GLN A 88 15.76 -17.53 -11.17
CA GLN A 88 14.74 -18.57 -11.37
C GLN A 88 14.26 -18.51 -12.82
N ALA A 89 15.20 -18.84 -13.71
CA ALA A 89 14.95 -19.29 -15.06
C ALA A 89 15.57 -20.69 -15.19
N ASP A 90 15.06 -21.64 -14.40
CA ASP A 90 15.41 -23.06 -14.48
C ASP A 90 14.14 -23.81 -14.06
N GLY A 91 13.50 -24.65 -14.86
CA GLY A 91 13.68 -25.10 -16.22
C GLY A 91 12.55 -26.10 -16.45
N ASP A 92 11.79 -25.92 -17.53
CA ASP A 92 10.80 -26.91 -17.99
C ASP A 92 11.58 -28.03 -18.69
N PRO A 93 11.58 -29.29 -18.23
CA PRO A 93 12.20 -30.36 -18.97
C PRO A 93 11.12 -31.09 -19.77
N LYS A 94 11.01 -30.79 -21.07
CA LYS A 94 10.46 -31.75 -22.04
C LYS A 94 10.67 -31.33 -23.50
N PRO A 95 10.82 -32.25 -24.47
CA PRO A 95 11.06 -33.70 -24.39
C PRO A 95 12.51 -34.12 -24.70
#